data_AF-A0A9D5G1Q8-F1
#
_entry.id   AF-A0A9D5G1Q8-F1
#
_cell.length_a   1.000
_cell.length_b   1.000
_cell.length_c   1.000
_cell.angle_alpha   90.00
_cell.angle_beta   90.00
_cell.angle_gamma   90.00
#
_symmetry.space_group_name_H-M   'P 1'
#
loop_
_entity.id
_entity.type
_entity.pdbx_description
1 polymer ?
#
loop_
_entity_poly.entity_id
_entity_poly.type
_entity_poly.pdbx_seq_one_letter_code
_entity_poly.pdbx_strand_id
1 'polypeptide(L)'
;MFDIFARGLPMRHPSLEEEGMLTAAMTSIAEEASTRGVGAGMFHGYAFSATRIGRRSPPGLPTRIRVELKQEGVLLGSAILAISGKRHPH
;
A
#
# COMPACT_ATOMS: atom_id res chain seq x y z
N MET A 1 -9.91 -1.10 6.46
CA MET A 1 -10.53 -1.31 5.13
C MET A 1 -9.88 -0.30 4.18
N PHE A 2 -9.25 -0.77 3.10
CA PHE A 2 -8.58 0.09 2.12
C PHE A 2 -9.64 0.64 1.17
N ASP A 3 -9.87 1.94 1.20
CA ASP A 3 -10.81 2.60 0.27
C ASP A 3 -10.00 3.13 -0.92
N ILE A 4 -9.78 2.28 -1.92
CA ILE A 4 -8.94 2.59 -3.10
C ILE A 4 -9.79 2.88 -4.33
N PHE A 5 -11.11 2.80 -4.22
CA PHE A 5 -12.03 3.05 -5.33
C PHE A 5 -12.35 4.54 -5.47
N ALA A 6 -11.34 5.33 -5.78
CA ALA A 6 -11.53 6.73 -6.16
C ALA A 6 -11.76 6.86 -7.68
N ARG A 7 -13.05 6.98 -8.03
CA ARG A 7 -13.57 7.80 -9.14
C ARG A 7 -13.24 7.36 -10.58
N GLY A 8 -14.16 6.60 -11.17
CA GLY A 8 -14.57 6.83 -12.57
C GLY A 8 -13.98 5.94 -13.67
N LEU A 9 -13.20 4.90 -13.33
CA LEU A 9 -12.82 3.87 -14.30
C LEU A 9 -13.72 2.63 -14.11
N PRO A 10 -14.16 1.95 -15.19
CA PRO A 10 -14.90 0.70 -15.12
C PRO A 10 -13.95 -0.43 -14.69
N MET A 11 -13.40 -0.30 -13.50
CA MET A 11 -12.67 -1.35 -12.83
C MET A 11 -13.70 -2.41 -12.48
N ARG A 12 -13.60 -3.59 -13.09
CA ARG A 12 -14.35 -4.78 -12.68
C ARG A 12 -14.22 -4.88 -11.16
N HIS A 13 -15.34 -4.83 -10.43
CA HIS A 13 -15.30 -4.90 -8.97
C HIS A 13 -14.58 -6.20 -8.60
N PRO A 14 -13.43 -6.12 -7.90
CA PRO A 14 -12.71 -7.33 -7.53
C PRO A 14 -13.59 -8.21 -6.65
N SER A 15 -13.42 -9.52 -6.77
CA SER A 15 -14.05 -10.46 -5.83
C SER A 15 -13.52 -10.18 -4.41
N LEU A 16 -14.25 -10.63 -3.38
CA LEU A 16 -13.78 -10.51 -1.99
C LEU A 16 -12.40 -11.16 -1.76
N GLU A 17 -12.10 -12.23 -2.49
CA GLU A 17 -10.79 -12.88 -2.48
C GLU A 17 -9.70 -11.98 -3.10
N GLU A 18 -10.01 -11.35 -4.23
CA GLU A 18 -9.12 -10.38 -4.89
C GLU A 18 -8.88 -9.15 -4.01
N GLU A 19 -9.89 -8.64 -3.32
CA GLU A 19 -9.76 -7.56 -2.34
C GLU A 19 -8.84 -7.95 -1.17
N GLY A 20 -8.96 -9.18 -0.68
CA GLY A 20 -8.09 -9.74 0.35
C GLY A 20 -6.63 -9.85 -0.11
N MET A 21 -6.41 -10.35 -1.33
CA MET A 21 -5.08 -10.46 -1.92
C MET A 21 -4.46 -9.09 -2.22
N LEU A 22 -5.24 -8.13 -2.74
CA LEU A 22 -4.82 -6.75 -2.96
C LEU A 22 -4.41 -6.08 -1.64
N THR A 23 -5.21 -6.27 -0.60
CA THR A 23 -4.93 -5.80 0.75
C THR A 23 -3.61 -6.37 1.30
N ALA A 24 -3.39 -7.68 1.14
CA ALA A 24 -2.16 -8.34 1.56
C ALA A 24 -0.93 -7.83 0.78
N ALA A 25 -1.04 -7.71 -0.54
CA ALA A 25 0.02 -7.19 -1.41
C ALA A 25 0.43 -5.77 -1.03
N MET A 26 -0.55 -4.88 -0.81
CA MET A 26 -0.30 -3.51 -0.39
C MET A 26 0.30 -3.40 1.01
N THR A 27 -0.12 -4.27 1.93
CA THR A 27 0.45 -4.32 3.28
C THR A 27 1.91 -4.73 3.22
N SER A 28 2.24 -5.76 2.44
CA SER A 28 3.61 -6.26 2.28
C SER A 28 4.57 -5.20 1.74
N ILE A 29 4.20 -4.50 0.65
CA ILE A 29 5.06 -3.44 0.10
C ILE A 29 5.18 -2.23 1.04
N ALA A 30 4.15 -1.97 1.87
CA ALA A 30 4.17 -0.86 2.78
C ALA A 30 5.06 -1.16 4.01
N GLU A 31 5.08 -2.42 4.47
CA GLU A 31 6.07 -2.91 5.43
C GLU A 31 7.50 -2.83 4.89
N GLU A 32 7.71 -3.23 3.63
CA GLU A 32 9.01 -3.08 2.97
C GLU A 32 9.44 -1.62 2.93
N ALA A 33 8.56 -0.71 2.49
CA ALA A 33 8.82 0.72 2.46
C ALA A 33 9.06 1.30 3.87
N SER A 34 8.41 0.76 4.91
CA SER A 34 8.65 1.17 6.30
C SER A 34 10.09 0.89 6.75
N THR A 35 10.69 -0.19 6.25
CA THR A 35 12.06 -0.60 6.57
C THR A 35 13.07 0.08 5.66
N ARG A 36 12.92 -0.12 4.34
CA ARG A 36 13.89 0.28 3.31
C ARG A 36 13.69 1.69 2.77
N GLY A 37 12.52 2.28 3.01
CA GLY A 37 12.12 3.59 2.47
C GLY A 37 11.29 3.51 1.19
N VAL A 38 11.38 2.40 0.45
CA VAL A 38 10.61 2.11 -0.75
C VAL A 38 10.22 0.62 -0.78
N GLY A 39 9.13 0.30 -1.48
CA GLY A 39 8.67 -1.06 -1.77
C GLY A 39 7.89 -1.06 -3.08
N ALA A 40 7.89 -2.16 -3.81
CA ALA A 40 7.16 -2.26 -5.08
C ALA A 40 6.76 -3.72 -5.34
N GLY A 41 5.67 -3.89 -6.09
CA GLY A 41 5.17 -5.23 -6.43
C GLY A 41 4.21 -5.19 -7.61
N MET A 42 3.86 -6.37 -8.11
CA MET A 42 2.83 -6.53 -9.13
C MET A 42 1.83 -7.60 -8.72
N PHE A 43 0.56 -7.41 -9.02
CA PHE A 43 -0.51 -8.37 -8.80
C PHE A 43 -1.57 -8.21 -9.89
N HIS A 44 -1.83 -9.26 -10.67
CA HIS A 44 -2.91 -9.31 -11.67
C HIS A 44 -2.95 -8.10 -12.62
N GLY A 45 -1.80 -7.68 -13.15
CA GLY A 45 -1.69 -6.54 -14.08
C GLY A 45 -1.68 -5.17 -13.39
N TYR A 46 -1.85 -5.13 -12.08
CA TYR A 46 -1.64 -3.93 -11.27
C TYR A 46 -0.21 -3.86 -10.75
N ALA A 47 0.43 -2.72 -10.92
CA ALA A 47 1.70 -2.38 -10.31
C ALA A 47 1.45 -1.53 -9.06
N PHE A 48 2.12 -1.88 -7.98
CA PHE A 48 2.03 -1.18 -6.71
C PHE A 48 3.39 -0.59 -6.39
N SER A 49 3.39 0.63 -5.86
CA SER A 49 4.59 1.25 -5.32
C SER A 49 4.30 1.88 -3.98
N ALA A 50 5.18 1.67 -3.03
CA ALA A 50 5.11 2.20 -1.68
C ALA A 50 6.35 3.03 -1.41
N THR A 51 6.18 4.22 -0.85
CA THR A 51 7.28 5.12 -0.51
C THR A 51 7.06 5.71 0.87
N ARG A 52 8.06 5.60 1.74
CA ARG A 52 8.03 6.23 3.06
C ARG A 52 8.09 7.74 2.92
N ILE A 53 7.10 8.41 3.50
CA ILE A 53 7.02 9.87 3.52
C ILE A 53 7.74 10.36 4.77
N GLY A 54 8.82 11.13 4.55
CA GLY A 54 9.60 11.70 5.63
C GLY A 54 10.67 10.76 6.20
N ARG A 55 11.29 11.19 7.30
CA ARG A 55 12.34 10.43 8.00
C ARG A 55 11.72 9.24 8.74
N ARG A 56 12.53 8.23 9.05
CA ARG A 56 12.12 7.08 9.88
C ARG A 56 11.54 7.62 11.19
N SER A 57 10.28 7.31 11.46
CA SER A 57 9.63 7.73 12.71
C SER A 57 10.36 7.11 13.91
N PRO A 58 10.48 7.86 15.03
CA PRO A 58 10.94 7.30 16.30
C PRO A 58 10.13 6.05 16.70
N PRO A 59 10.70 5.13 17.49
CA PRO A 59 9.97 3.99 18.02
C PRO A 59 8.67 4.44 18.71
N GLY A 60 7.55 3.79 18.36
CA GLY A 60 6.22 4.12 18.89
C GLY A 60 5.44 5.19 18.11
N LEU A 61 6.07 5.89 17.15
CA LEU A 61 5.37 6.79 16.24
C LEU A 61 5.07 6.09 14.91
N PRO A 62 3.89 6.34 14.31
CA PRO A 62 3.54 5.74 13.03
C PRO A 62 4.46 6.25 11.91
N THR A 63 4.91 5.34 11.08
CA THR A 63 5.61 5.64 9.84
C THR A 63 4.58 5.87 8.74
N ARG A 64 4.65 7.01 8.05
CA ARG A 64 3.74 7.33 6.95
C ARG A 64 4.29 6.75 5.64
N ILE A 65 3.48 5.99 4.93
CA ILE A 65 3.81 5.37 3.65
C ILE A 65 2.79 5.81 2.61
N ARG A 66 3.23 6.40 1.50
CA ARG A 66 2.40 6.60 0.31
C ARG A 66 2.37 5.30 -0.47
N VAL A 67 1.20 4.77 -0.77
CA VAL A 67 1.02 3.65 -1.69
C VAL A 67 0.32 4.15 -2.93
N GLU A 68 0.80 3.74 -4.10
CA GLU A 68 0.23 4.04 -5.40
C GLU A 68 -0.10 2.75 -6.13
N LEU A 69 -1.26 2.73 -6.77
CA LEU A 69 -1.75 1.67 -7.64
C LEU A 69 -1.69 2.16 -9.09
N LYS A 70 -1.01 1.40 -9.94
CA LYS A 70 -0.88 1.68 -11.38
C LYS A 70 -1.35 0.48 -12.18
N GLN A 71 -1.91 0.70 -13.36
CA GLN A 71 -2.20 -0.34 -14.35
C GLN A 71 -1.68 0.16 -15.69
N GLU A 72 -0.83 -0.63 -16.36
CA GLU A 72 -0.20 -0.25 -17.64
C GLU A 72 0.49 1.14 -17.60
N GLY A 73 1.07 1.49 -16.44
CA GLY A 73 1.73 2.79 -16.24
C GLY A 73 0.79 3.95 -15.85
N VAL A 74 -0.53 3.75 -15.90
CA VAL A 74 -1.53 4.76 -15.51
C VAL A 74 -1.78 4.68 -14.00
N LEU A 75 -1.68 5.81 -13.30
CA LEU A 75 -2.02 5.90 -11.87
C LEU A 75 -3.54 5.79 -11.67
N LEU A 76 -3.98 4.70 -11.06
CA LEU A 76 -5.38 4.44 -10.73
C LEU A 76 -5.78 5.07 -9.40
N GLY A 77 -4.86 5.09 -8.43
CA GLY A 77 -5.15 5.62 -7.10
C GLY A 77 -3.92 5.69 -6.22
N SER A 78 -4.02 6.47 -5.14
CA SER A 78 -2.98 6.54 -4.12
C SER A 78 -3.58 6.74 -2.73
N ALA A 79 -2.96 6.15 -1.72
CA ALA A 79 -3.35 6.29 -0.32
C ALA A 79 -2.13 6.57 0.56
N ILE A 80 -2.33 7.22 1.71
CA ILE A 80 -1.30 7.36 2.74
C ILE A 80 -1.67 6.42 3.89
N LEU A 81 -0.79 5.47 4.16
CA LEU A 81 -0.89 4.52 5.26
C LEU A 81 -0.03 4.99 6.43
N ALA A 82 -0.57 4.87 7.64
CA ALA A 82 0.18 5.08 8.87
C ALA A 82 0.48 3.72 9.50
N ILE A 83 1.69 3.20 9.29
CA ILE A 83 2.13 1.94 9.89
C ILE A 83 2.73 2.26 11.24
N SER A 84 1.98 1.98 12.30
CA SER A 84 2.54 1.96 13.65
C SER A 84 3.51 0.80 13.73
N GLY A 85 4.78 1.07 14.01
CA GLY A 85 5.76 0.04 14.35
C GLY A 85 5.35 -0.58 15.68
N LYS A 86 4.30 -1.39 15.71
CA LYS A 86 3.93 -2.15 16.89
C LYS A 86 5.08 -3.10 17.16
N ARG A 87 5.76 -2.88 18.30
CA ARG A 87 6.43 -3.98 18.99
C ARG A 87 5.40 -5.10 19.09
N HIS A 88 5.69 -6.25 18.48
CA HIS A 88 5.13 -7.49 18.96
C HIS A 88 5.55 -7.58 20.44
N PRO A 89 4.63 -7.55 21.42
CA PRO A 89 4.98 -8.04 22.73
C PRO A 89 5.30 -9.52 22.56
N HIS A 90 6.50 -9.87 23.01
CA HIS A 90 7.08 -11.20 22.95
C HIS A 90 6.31 -12.20 23.82
#